data_AF-F2LFN8-F1
#
_entry.id   AF-F2LFN8-F1
#
_cell.length_a   1.000
_cell.length_b   1.000
_cell.length_c   1.000
_cell.angle_alpha   90.00
_cell.angle_beta   90.00
_cell.angle_gamma   90.00
#
_symmetry.space_group_name_H-M   'P 1'
#
loop_
_entity.id
_entity.type
_entity.pdbx_description
1 polymer ?
#
loop_
_entity_poly.entity_id
_entity_poly.type
_entity_poly.pdbx_seq_one_letter_code
_entity_poly.pdbx_strand_id
1 'polypeptide(L)'
;MVIHSRQDIGMKPPSTKSDLRSILARKLRWYMDHYEHVDRQEKVAKRAGISQSSVNRVLSAKVDTQMRVVESLAHAIGVSPTELLTDEGSDTSAIRYDRVRFARLPDEDKRAIERYIEFVLSQSDVATLDIDGSTTIEETLPATNASRQRAQTAARRPLSNELMSNEEQQNQNSRRRGTKAKS
;
A
#
# COMPACT_ATOMS: atom_id res chain seq x y z
N MET A 1 -22.47 59.30 -23.55
CA MET A 1 -22.88 59.16 -22.13
C MET A 1 -24.14 58.30 -22.17
N VAL A 2 -24.21 57.03 -21.74
CA VAL A 2 -23.52 56.27 -20.70
C VAL A 2 -23.27 54.85 -21.21
N ILE A 3 -22.07 54.36 -20.96
CA ILE A 3 -21.58 53.01 -21.25
C ILE A 3 -22.18 52.09 -20.20
N HIS A 4 -23.00 51.11 -20.58
CA HIS A 4 -23.36 50.02 -19.67
C HIS A 4 -22.45 48.83 -19.95
N SER A 5 -21.31 48.82 -19.25
CA SER A 5 -20.44 47.65 -19.14
C SER A 5 -21.22 46.50 -18.53
N ARG A 6 -21.47 45.49 -19.35
CA ARG A 6 -21.91 44.17 -18.91
C ARG A 6 -20.75 43.56 -18.12
N GLN A 7 -20.88 43.53 -16.80
CA GLN A 7 -19.95 42.80 -15.95
C GLN A 7 -20.18 41.31 -16.21
N ASP A 8 -19.26 40.69 -16.94
CA ASP A 8 -19.04 39.26 -16.91
C ASP A 8 -18.75 38.85 -15.47
N ILE A 9 -19.77 38.29 -14.82
CA ILE A 9 -19.65 37.63 -13.53
C ILE A 9 -18.82 36.38 -13.80
N GLY A 10 -17.52 36.50 -13.57
CA GLY A 10 -16.56 35.41 -13.67
C GLY A 10 -17.05 34.23 -12.82
N MET A 11 -17.64 33.24 -13.49
CA MET A 11 -17.94 31.94 -12.90
C MET A 11 -16.60 31.30 -12.55
N LYS A 12 -16.20 31.41 -11.28
CA LYS A 12 -15.02 30.71 -10.76
C LYS A 12 -15.28 29.21 -10.95
N PRO A 13 -14.44 28.49 -11.71
CA PRO A 13 -14.66 27.06 -11.91
C PRO A 13 -14.61 26.33 -10.57
N PRO A 14 -15.46 25.31 -10.34
CA PRO A 14 -15.33 24.47 -9.16
C PRO A 14 -13.97 23.75 -9.24
N SER A 15 -13.08 24.00 -8.28
CA SER A 15 -11.77 23.34 -8.23
C SER A 15 -11.95 21.90 -7.74
N THR A 16 -11.94 20.97 -8.68
CA THR A 16 -12.17 19.52 -8.55
C THR A 16 -11.00 18.74 -7.93
N LYS A 17 -10.19 19.35 -7.04
CA LYS A 17 -9.27 18.68 -6.10
C LYS A 17 -9.16 19.62 -4.88
N SER A 18 -9.25 19.10 -3.66
CA SER A 18 -9.14 19.95 -2.46
C SER A 18 -7.78 20.64 -2.44
N ASP A 19 -7.80 21.96 -2.51
CA ASP A 19 -6.61 22.80 -2.47
C ASP A 19 -5.93 22.65 -1.08
N LEU A 20 -4.62 22.42 -1.03
CA LEU A 20 -3.90 22.05 0.21
C LEU A 20 -4.13 23.05 1.36
N ARG A 21 -4.15 24.35 1.03
CA ARG A 21 -4.47 25.42 1.98
C ARG A 21 -5.88 25.32 2.55
N SER A 22 -6.84 24.83 1.76
CA SER A 22 -8.22 24.62 2.21
C SER A 22 -8.34 23.41 3.14
N ILE A 23 -7.56 22.35 2.89
CA ILE A 23 -7.46 21.18 3.78
C ILE A 23 -6.90 21.62 5.12
N LEU A 24 -5.75 22.32 5.11
CA LEU A 24 -5.10 22.82 6.31
C LEU A 24 -6.03 23.71 7.14
N ALA A 25 -6.68 24.69 6.50
CA ALA A 25 -7.61 25.59 7.18
C ALA A 25 -8.82 24.87 7.78
N ARG A 26 -9.35 23.84 7.10
CA ARG A 26 -10.47 23.03 7.58
C ARG A 26 -10.06 22.15 8.75
N LYS A 27 -8.94 21.42 8.64
CA LYS A 27 -8.38 20.60 9.72
C LYS A 27 -8.08 21.44 10.96
N LEU A 28 -7.45 22.61 10.77
CA LEU A 28 -7.17 23.51 11.88
C LEU A 28 -8.46 23.95 12.60
N ARG A 29 -9.51 24.35 11.87
CA ARG A 29 -10.82 24.66 12.49
C ARG A 29 -11.38 23.48 13.27
N TRP A 30 -11.37 22.29 12.67
CA TRP A 30 -11.85 21.09 13.31
C TRP A 30 -11.14 20.82 14.64
N TYR A 31 -9.81 20.93 14.69
CA TYR A 31 -9.04 20.80 15.93
C TYR A 31 -9.40 21.88 16.96
N MET A 32 -9.56 23.13 16.52
CA MET A 32 -10.00 24.21 17.42
C MET A 32 -11.41 23.94 18.00
N ASP A 33 -12.32 23.36 17.24
CA ASP A 33 -13.68 23.07 17.71
C ASP A 33 -13.74 21.87 18.69
N HIS A 34 -12.78 20.93 18.60
CA HIS A 34 -12.81 19.67 19.35
C HIS A 34 -11.89 19.63 20.57
N TYR A 35 -10.88 20.50 20.65
CA TYR A 35 -9.86 20.44 21.70
C TYR A 35 -9.73 21.78 22.44
N GLU A 36 -10.06 21.77 23.74
CA GLU A 36 -10.07 22.94 24.62
C GLU A 36 -8.73 23.70 24.67
N HIS A 37 -7.62 22.97 24.56
CA HIS A 37 -6.28 23.56 24.63
C HIS A 37 -5.97 24.42 23.38
N VAL A 38 -6.63 24.19 22.25
CA VAL A 38 -6.47 24.95 20.99
C VAL A 38 -7.76 25.63 20.52
N ASP A 39 -8.74 25.82 21.41
CA ASP A 39 -10.08 26.34 21.08
C ASP A 39 -10.15 27.76 20.49
N ARG A 40 -9.08 28.55 20.66
CA ARG A 40 -9.00 29.95 20.23
C ARG A 40 -7.71 30.21 19.47
N GLN A 41 -7.77 31.10 18.48
CA GLN A 41 -6.59 31.48 17.68
C GLN A 41 -5.43 31.96 18.55
N GLU A 42 -5.71 32.67 19.65
CA GLU A 42 -4.71 33.14 20.61
C GLU A 42 -4.00 31.98 21.33
N LYS A 43 -4.75 30.95 21.75
CA LYS A 43 -4.18 29.75 22.39
C LYS A 43 -3.32 28.97 21.41
N VAL A 44 -3.78 28.81 20.16
CA VAL A 44 -3.02 28.17 19.07
C VAL A 44 -1.73 28.94 18.81
N ALA A 45 -1.82 30.24 18.59
CA ALA A 45 -0.67 31.11 18.31
C ALA A 45 0.39 31.03 19.42
N LYS A 46 -0.05 31.16 20.68
CA LYS A 46 0.82 31.08 21.86
C LYS A 46 1.54 29.75 21.94
N ARG A 47 0.86 28.63 21.70
CA ARG A 47 1.46 27.28 21.80
C ARG A 47 2.32 26.92 20.58
N ALA A 48 1.96 27.40 19.40
CA ALA A 48 2.74 27.22 18.19
C ALA A 48 3.96 28.16 18.12
N GLY A 49 4.05 29.15 19.01
CA GLY A 49 5.13 30.14 18.99
C GLY A 49 5.09 31.06 17.76
N ILE A 50 3.90 31.31 17.21
CA ILE A 50 3.68 32.15 16.02
C ILE A 50 2.73 33.30 16.34
N SER A 51 2.63 34.29 15.44
CA SER A 51 1.68 35.38 15.59
C SER A 51 0.24 34.93 15.36
N GLN A 52 -0.72 35.57 16.05
CA GLN A 52 -2.15 35.36 15.79
C GLN A 52 -2.54 35.72 14.35
N SER A 53 -1.88 36.72 13.76
CA SER A 53 -2.06 37.06 12.34
C SER A 53 -1.65 35.90 11.41
N SER A 54 -0.64 35.11 11.78
CA SER A 54 -0.24 33.92 11.02
C SER A 54 -1.29 32.83 11.09
N VAL A 55 -1.89 32.60 12.28
CA VAL A 55 -3.02 31.67 12.43
C VAL A 55 -4.22 32.12 11.59
N ASN A 56 -4.55 33.42 11.63
CA ASN A 56 -5.65 33.97 10.83
C ASN A 56 -5.41 33.79 9.32
N ARG A 57 -4.18 34.03 8.85
CA ARG A 57 -3.80 33.79 7.44
C ARG A 57 -4.03 32.34 7.04
N VAL A 58 -3.62 31.39 7.87
CA VAL A 58 -3.85 29.95 7.64
C VAL A 58 -5.36 29.67 7.55
N LEU A 59 -6.15 30.11 8.54
CA LEU A 59 -7.59 29.92 8.57
C LEU A 59 -8.31 30.55 7.37
N SER A 60 -7.80 31.67 6.86
CA SER A 60 -8.37 32.34 5.68
C SER A 60 -8.24 31.53 4.39
N ALA A 61 -7.27 30.60 4.33
CA ALA A 61 -6.91 29.84 3.13
C ALA A 61 -6.60 30.72 1.90
N LYS A 62 -6.32 32.01 2.07
CA LYS A 62 -6.09 32.95 0.95
C LYS A 62 -4.65 32.95 0.42
N VAL A 63 -3.70 32.51 1.24
CA VAL A 63 -2.26 32.55 0.94
C VAL A 63 -1.64 31.23 1.32
N ASP A 64 -0.67 30.78 0.51
CA ASP A 64 0.14 29.61 0.85
C ASP A 64 0.96 29.88 2.10
N THR A 65 1.03 28.85 2.93
CA THR A 65 1.70 28.90 4.22
C THR A 65 3.01 28.14 4.15
N GLN A 66 4.05 28.68 4.78
CA GLN A 66 5.35 28.02 4.86
C GLN A 66 5.26 26.73 5.68
N MET A 67 5.99 25.70 5.28
CA MET A 67 6.02 24.41 5.98
C MET A 67 6.35 24.56 7.47
N ARG A 68 7.27 25.46 7.83
CA ARG A 68 7.61 25.75 9.24
C ARG A 68 6.39 26.13 10.09
N VAL A 69 5.46 26.90 9.54
CA VAL A 69 4.24 27.29 10.26
C VAL A 69 3.30 26.09 10.41
N VAL A 70 3.24 25.22 9.39
CA VAL A 70 2.47 23.96 9.47
C VAL A 70 3.05 23.06 10.56
N GLU A 71 4.36 22.91 10.63
CA GLU A 71 5.06 22.14 11.67
C GLU A 71 4.79 22.69 13.07
N SER A 72 4.89 24.01 13.26
CA SER A 72 4.57 24.68 14.53
C SER A 72 3.12 24.45 14.96
N LEU A 73 2.18 24.52 14.02
CA LEU A 73 0.76 24.25 14.28
C LEU A 73 0.53 22.77 14.62
N ALA A 74 1.15 21.85 13.90
CA ALA A 74 1.09 20.41 14.15
C ALA A 74 1.58 20.08 15.56
N HIS A 75 2.73 20.61 15.93
CA HIS A 75 3.31 20.45 17.26
C HIS A 75 2.41 21.04 18.35
N ALA A 76 1.78 22.20 18.11
CA ALA A 76 0.87 22.82 19.07
C ALA A 76 -0.42 22.01 19.30
N ILE A 77 -0.90 21.30 18.29
CA ILE A 77 -2.09 20.44 18.37
C ILE A 77 -1.74 19.03 18.87
N GLY A 78 -0.49 18.59 18.68
CA GLY A 78 -0.03 17.25 19.04
C GLY A 78 -0.23 16.21 17.94
N VAL A 79 -0.22 16.63 16.67
CA VAL A 79 -0.39 15.76 15.49
C VAL A 79 0.78 15.89 14.52
N SER A 80 0.85 15.00 13.53
CA SER A 80 1.89 15.10 12.49
C SER A 80 1.56 16.21 11.47
N PRO A 81 2.56 16.86 10.86
CA PRO A 81 2.31 17.85 9.79
C PRO A 81 1.55 17.24 8.60
N THR A 82 1.82 15.98 8.27
CA THR A 82 1.12 15.26 7.20
C THR A 82 -0.37 15.13 7.50
N GLU A 83 -0.75 14.84 8.74
CA GLU A 83 -2.15 14.71 9.16
C GLU A 83 -2.95 16.01 9.07
N LEU A 84 -2.28 17.16 9.21
CA LEU A 84 -2.88 18.48 8.96
C LEU A 84 -3.09 18.79 7.47
N LEU A 85 -2.31 18.14 6.60
CA LEU A 85 -2.27 18.40 5.17
C LEU A 85 -3.03 17.37 4.34
N THR A 86 -3.32 16.21 4.92
CA THR A 86 -4.10 15.14 4.29
C THR A 86 -5.59 15.28 4.61
N ASP A 87 -6.44 15.16 3.59
CA ASP A 87 -7.88 15.04 3.79
C ASP A 87 -8.25 13.57 4.01
N GLU A 88 -8.93 13.27 5.12
CA GLU A 88 -9.37 11.89 5.42
C GLU A 88 -10.40 11.36 4.42
N GLY A 89 -11.04 12.25 3.66
CA GLY A 89 -11.89 11.90 2.53
C GLY A 89 -11.14 11.68 1.20
N SER A 90 -9.86 12.05 1.09
CA SER A 90 -9.08 11.91 -0.14
C SER A 90 -8.09 10.74 -0.13
N ASP A 91 -7.70 10.25 1.05
CA ASP A 91 -6.79 9.11 1.18
C ASP A 91 -7.56 7.78 1.13
N THR A 92 -8.18 7.49 -0.02
CA THR A 92 -8.65 6.13 -0.36
C THR A 92 -7.49 5.13 -0.43
N SER A 93 -6.25 5.62 -0.49
CA SER A 93 -5.01 4.84 -0.54
C SER A 93 -4.34 4.57 0.81
N ALA A 94 -4.81 5.18 1.91
CA ALA A 94 -4.22 4.96 3.23
C ALA A 94 -4.96 3.86 4.00
N ILE A 95 -4.22 2.83 4.41
CA ILE A 95 -4.76 1.79 5.28
C ILE A 95 -5.04 2.39 6.66
N ARG A 96 -6.28 2.29 7.14
CA ARG A 96 -6.65 2.69 8.50
C ARG A 96 -6.23 1.61 9.50
N TYR A 97 -5.29 1.94 10.39
CA TYR A 97 -4.86 1.05 11.47
C TYR A 97 -4.38 1.85 12.69
N ASP A 98 -4.33 1.20 13.85
CA ASP A 98 -3.81 1.77 15.10
C ASP A 98 -2.26 1.82 15.05
N ARG A 99 -1.72 3.02 14.81
CA ARG A 99 -0.27 3.26 14.72
C ARG A 99 0.46 2.94 16.01
N VAL A 100 -0.18 3.13 17.17
CA VAL A 100 0.44 2.87 18.48
C VAL A 100 0.60 1.37 18.70
N ARG A 101 -0.40 0.58 18.32
CA ARG A 101 -0.31 -0.89 18.34
C ARG A 101 0.72 -1.40 17.35
N PHE A 102 0.73 -0.88 16.12
CA PHE A 102 1.68 -1.29 15.09
C PHE A 102 3.14 -1.02 15.49
N ALA A 103 3.42 0.13 16.12
CA ALA A 103 4.76 0.47 16.58
C ALA A 103 5.30 -0.50 17.63
N ARG A 104 4.42 -1.09 18.47
CA ARG A 104 4.75 -2.04 19.53
C ARG A 104 4.95 -3.47 19.04
N LEU A 105 4.63 -3.77 17.79
CA LEU A 105 4.82 -5.10 17.24
C LEU A 105 6.32 -5.43 17.09
N PRO A 106 6.72 -6.70 17.31
CA PRO A 106 8.01 -7.22 16.89
C PRO A 106 8.27 -6.99 15.40
N ASP A 107 9.54 -6.89 15.01
CA ASP A 107 9.91 -6.66 13.61
C ASP A 107 9.50 -7.83 12.69
N GLU A 108 9.40 -9.04 13.23
CA GLU A 108 8.89 -10.21 12.52
C GLU A 108 7.41 -10.04 12.12
N ASP A 109 6.58 -9.55 13.04
CA ASP A 109 5.14 -9.31 12.81
C ASP A 109 4.92 -8.16 11.82
N LYS A 110 5.75 -7.11 11.89
CA LYS A 110 5.73 -6.02 10.90
C LYS A 110 6.04 -6.54 9.49
N ARG A 111 7.04 -7.42 9.35
CA ARG A 111 7.37 -8.08 8.07
C ARG A 111 6.27 -9.03 7.61
N ALA A 112 5.55 -9.68 8.51
CA ALA A 112 4.41 -10.51 8.15
C ALA A 112 3.27 -9.68 7.55
N ILE A 113 2.98 -8.51 8.15
CA ILE A 113 1.99 -7.56 7.63
C ILE A 113 2.41 -7.05 6.25
N GLU A 114 3.67 -6.68 6.06
CA GLU A 114 4.21 -6.24 4.77
C GLU A 114 4.06 -7.31 3.68
N ARG A 115 4.48 -8.54 3.97
CA ARG A 115 4.33 -9.68 3.04
C ARG A 115 2.88 -9.97 2.68
N TYR A 116 1.96 -9.83 3.64
CA TYR A 116 0.54 -10.04 3.39
C TYR A 116 -0.04 -8.94 2.49
N ILE A 117 0.34 -7.68 2.70
CA ILE A 117 -0.07 -6.57 1.84
C ILE A 117 0.45 -6.82 0.41
N GLU A 118 1.72 -7.17 0.25
CA GLU A 118 2.32 -7.49 -1.06
C GLU A 118 1.59 -8.65 -1.75
N PHE A 119 1.29 -9.72 -0.99
CA PHE A 119 0.51 -10.85 -1.49
C PHE A 119 -0.87 -10.43 -2.00
N VAL A 120 -1.62 -9.65 -1.22
CA VAL A 120 -2.95 -9.16 -1.64
C VAL A 120 -2.85 -8.30 -2.89
N LEU A 121 -1.84 -7.44 -3.00
CA LEU A 121 -1.62 -6.60 -4.18
C LEU A 121 -1.30 -7.45 -5.43
N SER A 122 -0.43 -8.46 -5.30
CA SER A 122 -0.14 -9.38 -6.41
C SER A 122 -1.34 -10.21 -6.85
N GLN A 123 -2.26 -10.57 -5.96
CA GLN A 123 -3.50 -11.24 -6.34
C GLN A 123 -4.43 -10.33 -7.14
N SER A 124 -4.53 -9.04 -6.77
CA SER A 124 -5.35 -8.07 -7.50
C SER A 124 -4.81 -7.73 -8.88
N ASP A 125 -3.49 -7.77 -9.08
CA ASP A 125 -2.89 -7.61 -10.41
C ASP A 125 -3.30 -8.77 -11.33
N VAL A 126 -3.33 -10.00 -10.82
CA VAL A 126 -3.76 -11.19 -11.57
C VAL A 126 -5.28 -11.18 -11.78
N ALA A 127 -6.07 -10.73 -10.81
CA ALA A 127 -7.54 -10.70 -10.90
C ALA A 127 -8.12 -9.71 -11.93
N THR A 128 -7.31 -8.81 -12.51
CA THR A 128 -7.74 -7.98 -13.65
C THR A 128 -7.74 -8.73 -14.99
N LEU A 129 -7.23 -9.96 -15.00
CA LEU A 129 -7.37 -10.94 -16.07
C LEU A 129 -8.06 -12.14 -15.43
N ASP A 130 -9.39 -12.21 -15.51
CA ASP A 130 -10.20 -13.45 -15.58
C ASP A 130 -11.63 -13.21 -15.03
N ILE A 131 -12.60 -13.15 -15.95
CA ILE A 131 -14.04 -12.98 -15.67
C ILE A 131 -14.71 -14.34 -15.39
N ASP A 132 -14.00 -15.33 -14.83
CA ASP A 132 -14.62 -16.66 -14.64
C ASP A 132 -14.20 -17.42 -13.37
N GLY A 133 -13.57 -16.77 -12.38
CA GLY A 133 -13.47 -17.31 -11.02
C GLY A 133 -12.80 -18.68 -10.85
N SER A 134 -12.12 -19.20 -11.88
CA SER A 134 -11.35 -20.44 -11.83
C SER A 134 -9.87 -20.09 -11.73
N THR A 135 -9.26 -20.32 -10.57
CA THR A 135 -7.80 -20.33 -10.43
C THR A 135 -7.22 -21.60 -11.07
N THR A 136 -7.15 -21.61 -12.40
CA THR A 136 -6.46 -22.66 -13.13
C THR A 136 -4.98 -22.32 -13.20
N ILE A 137 -4.16 -22.91 -12.34
CA ILE A 137 -2.71 -22.90 -12.52
C ILE A 137 -2.40 -23.90 -13.63
N GLU A 138 -2.43 -23.45 -14.89
CA GLU A 138 -1.92 -24.22 -16.03
C GLU A 138 -0.40 -24.04 -16.13
N GLU A 139 0.35 -24.78 -15.29
CA GLU A 139 1.77 -24.99 -15.54
C GLU A 139 1.93 -26.11 -16.58
N THR A 140 1.81 -25.76 -17.87
CA THR A 140 2.20 -26.69 -18.95
C THR A 140 3.72 -26.79 -18.99
N LEU A 141 4.28 -27.70 -18.20
CA LEU A 141 5.68 -28.11 -18.35
C LEU A 141 5.86 -28.70 -19.74
N PRO A 142 6.68 -28.10 -20.64
CA PRO A 142 6.92 -28.68 -21.95
C PRO A 142 7.52 -30.08 -21.76
N ALA A 143 6.93 -31.06 -22.44
CA ALA A 143 7.39 -32.44 -22.32
C ALA A 143 8.90 -32.53 -22.57
N THR A 144 9.65 -32.84 -21.52
CA THR A 144 11.09 -33.08 -21.58
C THR A 144 11.37 -34.21 -22.58
N ASN A 145 12.51 -34.14 -23.29
CA ASN A 145 12.84 -35.12 -24.34
C ASN A 145 12.83 -36.57 -23.82
N ALA A 146 13.24 -36.79 -22.56
CA ALA A 146 13.17 -38.10 -21.91
C ALA A 146 11.72 -38.60 -21.72
N SER A 147 10.79 -37.69 -21.41
CA SER A 147 9.36 -38.00 -21.23
C SER A 147 8.71 -38.36 -22.57
N ARG A 148 9.06 -37.64 -23.65
CA ARG A 148 8.62 -37.99 -25.02
C ARG A 148 9.11 -39.36 -25.46
N GLN A 149 10.37 -39.69 -25.19
CA GLN A 149 10.92 -41.01 -25.53
C GLN A 149 10.21 -42.15 -24.80
N ARG A 150 9.94 -42.01 -23.50
CA ARG A 150 9.21 -43.04 -22.73
C ARG A 150 7.79 -43.23 -23.24
N ALA A 151 7.09 -42.14 -23.57
CA ALA A 151 5.75 -42.20 -24.13
C ALA A 151 5.74 -42.90 -25.51
N GLN A 152 6.71 -42.62 -26.38
CA GLN A 152 6.85 -43.31 -27.67
C GLN A 152 7.13 -44.80 -27.51
N THR A 153 7.99 -45.18 -26.57
CA THR A 153 8.29 -46.59 -26.29
C THR A 153 7.06 -47.31 -25.72
N ALA A 154 6.30 -46.68 -24.84
CA ALA A 154 5.06 -47.25 -24.30
C ALA A 154 3.97 -47.39 -25.37
N ALA A 155 3.82 -46.40 -26.25
CA ALA A 155 2.82 -46.44 -27.32
C ALA A 155 3.08 -47.52 -28.38
N ARG A 156 4.34 -47.93 -28.54
CA ARG A 156 4.75 -48.99 -29.48
C ARG A 156 4.76 -50.39 -28.86
N ARG A 157 4.47 -50.53 -27.56
CA ARG A 157 4.39 -51.86 -26.94
C ARG A 157 3.11 -52.57 -27.43
N PRO A 158 3.22 -53.82 -27.91
CA PRO A 158 2.04 -54.64 -28.17
C PRO A 158 1.28 -54.85 -26.86
N LEU A 159 -0.05 -54.86 -26.93
CA LEU A 159 -0.94 -55.08 -25.79
C LEU A 159 -0.81 -56.53 -25.29
N SER A 160 0.27 -56.84 -24.57
CA SER A 160 0.46 -58.11 -23.87
C SER A 160 0.17 -57.94 -22.38
N ASN A 161 -0.46 -58.96 -21.78
CA ASN A 161 -0.82 -59.00 -20.36
C ASN A 161 0.37 -59.32 -19.43
N GLU A 162 1.62 -59.00 -19.83
CA GLU A 162 2.77 -59.14 -18.93
C GLU A 162 2.80 -57.97 -17.94
N LEU A 163 2.41 -58.28 -16.70
CA LEU A 163 2.51 -57.37 -15.56
C LEU A 163 3.99 -56.97 -15.35
N MET A 164 4.21 -55.67 -15.19
CA MET A 164 5.55 -55.09 -15.03
C MET A 164 6.22 -55.52 -13.72
N SER A 165 7.29 -56.32 -13.81
CA SER A 165 8.24 -56.50 -12.70
C SER A 165 9.11 -55.25 -12.58
N ASN A 166 8.79 -54.37 -11.64
CA ASN A 166 9.65 -53.24 -11.24
C ASN A 166 10.84 -53.75 -10.41
N GLU A 167 11.80 -54.44 -11.04
CA GLU A 167 13.04 -54.89 -10.39
C GLU A 167 14.27 -54.40 -11.16
N GLU A 168 14.51 -53.09 -11.28
CA GLU A 168 15.80 -52.65 -11.86
C GLU A 168 16.34 -51.26 -11.48
N GLN A 169 15.89 -50.66 -10.37
CA GLN A 169 16.43 -49.34 -9.95
C GLN A 169 16.97 -49.24 -8.52
N GLN A 170 16.96 -50.30 -7.70
CA GLN A 170 17.54 -50.25 -6.35
C GLN A 170 19.01 -50.67 -6.23
N ASN A 171 19.64 -51.26 -7.26
CA ASN A 171 20.96 -51.91 -7.09
C ASN A 171 22.19 -51.08 -7.54
N GLN A 172 22.06 -49.78 -7.82
CA GLN A 172 23.23 -48.95 -8.20
C GLN A 172 23.76 -48.04 -7.08
N ASN A 173 23.05 -47.89 -5.96
CA ASN A 173 23.46 -47.00 -4.86
C ASN A 173 24.11 -47.69 -3.64
N SER A 174 24.25 -49.02 -3.59
CA SER A 174 24.77 -49.73 -2.40
C SER A 174 26.26 -50.13 -2.45
N ARG A 175 27.00 -49.89 -3.54
CA ARG A 175 28.40 -50.38 -3.69
C ARG A 175 29.51 -49.34 -3.54
N ARG A 176 29.23 -48.15 -2.98
CA ARG A 176 30.27 -47.14 -2.70
C ARG A 176 30.16 -46.54 -1.29
N ARG A 177 30.40 -47.35 -0.24
CA ARG A 177 30.75 -46.83 1.10
C ARG A 177 31.36 -47.89 2.03
N GLY A 178 32.63 -47.67 2.43
CA GLY A 178 33.36 -48.38 3.49
C GLY A 178 34.12 -49.63 3.01
N THR A 179 35.39 -49.90 3.34
CA THR A 179 36.18 -49.50 4.51
C THR A 179 37.69 -49.61 4.23
N LYS A 180 38.46 -48.57 4.58
CA LYS A 180 39.86 -48.71 4.98
C LYS A 180 39.91 -49.34 6.38
N ALA A 181 40.67 -50.41 6.58
CA ALA A 181 41.38 -50.71 7.84
C ALA A 181 42.49 -51.74 7.59
N LYS A 182 43.60 -51.54 8.30
CA LYS A 182 44.93 -52.17 8.19
C LYS A 182 44.93 -53.68 8.49
N SER A 183 45.89 -54.39 7.88
CA SER A 183 46.90 -55.14 8.63
C SER A 183 48.23 -55.15 7.89
#